data_AF-A0A942CJB9-F1
#
_entry.id   AF-A0A942CJB9-F1
#
_cell.length_a   1.000
_cell.length_b   1.000
_cell.length_c   1.000
_cell.angle_alpha   90.00
_cell.angle_beta   90.00
_cell.angle_gamma   90.00
#
_symmetry.space_group_name_H-M   'P 1'
#
loop_
_entity.id
_entity.type
_entity.pdbx_description
1 polymer ?
#
loop_
_entity_poly.entity_id
_entity_poly.type
_entity_poly.pdbx_seq_one_letter_code
_entity_poly.pdbx_strand_id
1 'polypeptide(L)'
;MKKMIATGLTTALLLTLGANGAMRAADNKSTLLVPGYEPARDVAGAAELPDPKIDYKILFSVSNGAKDRDAEVNPMLPTIARYLNTLGKYNVPKEHRHLVVMFHQRNPDFDIVMTNEAYKARYGKDNPNIALIHALKQAGVEFRACGQALGGRKIDAKDVNPDIQIDLWAMTSMLNLQMKGWARVG
;
A
#
# COMPACT_ATOMS: atom_id res chain seq x y z
N MET A 1 55.96 -57.23 11.77
CA MET A 1 55.95 -57.91 10.45
C MET A 1 54.60 -57.63 9.80
N LYS A 2 54.64 -57.31 8.50
CA LYS A 2 53.56 -57.04 7.52
C LYS A 2 52.30 -57.93 7.74
N LYS A 3 51.06 -57.49 7.50
CA LYS A 3 50.53 -57.02 6.20
C LYS A 3 49.29 -56.13 6.30
N MET A 4 49.25 -55.13 5.41
CA MET A 4 48.10 -54.38 4.89
C MET A 4 47.22 -55.27 3.98
N ILE A 5 45.89 -55.10 3.98
CA ILE A 5 44.93 -55.13 2.85
C ILE A 5 43.68 -54.36 3.33
N ALA A 6 43.42 -53.09 2.97
CA ALA A 6 42.94 -52.50 1.71
C ALA A 6 41.39 -52.51 1.55
N THR A 7 40.83 -51.28 1.64
CA THR A 7 39.79 -50.66 0.79
C THR A 7 38.47 -51.37 0.48
N GLY A 8 37.37 -50.71 0.84
CA GLY A 8 36.02 -50.92 0.31
C GLY A 8 35.09 -49.79 0.71
N LEU A 9 35.23 -48.63 0.05
CA LEU A 9 34.39 -47.44 0.18
C LEU A 9 33.08 -47.67 -0.61
N THR A 10 31.93 -47.65 0.05
CA THR A 10 30.63 -47.46 -0.61
C THR A 10 29.70 -46.67 0.28
N THR A 11 29.90 -45.35 0.29
CA THR A 11 28.93 -44.38 0.78
C THR A 11 27.79 -44.31 -0.24
N ALA A 12 26.72 -45.06 -0.02
CA ALA A 12 25.49 -44.92 -0.80
C ALA A 12 24.73 -43.68 -0.32
N LEU A 13 24.91 -42.59 -1.05
CA LEU A 13 24.18 -41.33 -0.88
C LEU A 13 22.70 -41.55 -1.24
N LEU A 14 21.83 -41.72 -0.23
CA LEU A 14 20.38 -41.67 -0.44
C LEU A 14 19.99 -40.22 -0.75
N LEU A 15 19.78 -39.91 -2.03
CA LEU A 15 19.02 -38.72 -2.44
C LEU A 15 17.56 -38.92 -2.03
N THR A 16 17.19 -38.44 -0.84
CA THR A 16 15.79 -38.20 -0.51
C THR A 16 15.29 -37.07 -1.41
N LEU A 17 14.40 -37.40 -2.34
CA LEU A 17 13.56 -36.43 -3.06
C LEU A 17 12.87 -35.54 -2.02
N GLY A 18 13.37 -34.33 -1.84
CA GLY A 18 12.68 -33.29 -1.10
C GLY A 18 11.39 -32.97 -1.84
N ALA A 19 10.26 -33.40 -1.29
CA ALA A 19 8.95 -33.04 -1.77
C ALA A 19 8.87 -31.50 -1.86
N ASN A 20 8.47 -31.00 -3.02
CA ASN A 20 8.08 -29.63 -3.25
C ASN A 20 7.09 -29.21 -2.15
N GLY A 21 7.59 -28.50 -1.15
CA GLY A 21 6.76 -27.75 -0.22
C GLY A 21 6.15 -26.58 -0.98
N ALA A 22 5.11 -26.85 -1.78
CA ALA A 22 4.15 -25.82 -2.12
C ALA A 22 3.58 -25.34 -0.79
N MET A 23 4.11 -24.21 -0.30
CA MET A 23 3.57 -23.51 0.85
C MET A 23 2.10 -23.28 0.54
N ARG A 24 1.23 -24.06 1.18
CA ARG A 24 -0.21 -23.90 1.00
C ARG A 24 -0.52 -22.50 1.50
N ALA A 25 -0.96 -21.63 0.57
CA ALA A 25 -1.63 -20.40 0.93
C ALA A 25 -2.71 -20.78 1.94
N ALA A 26 -2.53 -20.32 3.18
CA ALA A 26 -3.46 -20.63 4.23
C ALA A 26 -4.84 -20.12 3.81
N ASP A 27 -5.82 -21.02 3.71
CA ASP A 27 -7.25 -20.70 3.65
C ASP A 27 -7.68 -20.14 5.01
N ASN A 28 -7.10 -18.99 5.39
CA ASN A 28 -7.64 -18.18 6.43
C ASN A 28 -8.55 -17.19 5.71
N LYS A 29 -9.87 -17.35 5.85
CA LYS A 29 -10.81 -16.26 5.55
C LYS A 29 -10.59 -15.15 6.59
N SER A 30 -9.40 -14.55 6.55
CA SER A 30 -9.08 -13.32 7.24
C SER A 30 -10.07 -12.28 6.76
N THR A 31 -10.79 -11.67 7.68
CA THR A 31 -11.55 -10.46 7.40
C THR A 31 -10.61 -9.49 6.66
N LEU A 32 -11.04 -9.00 5.50
CA LEU A 32 -10.24 -8.03 4.73
C LEU A 32 -9.96 -6.81 5.60
N LEU A 33 -8.73 -6.28 5.53
CA LEU A 33 -8.34 -5.07 6.25
C LEU A 33 -9.15 -3.86 5.76
N VAL A 34 -9.45 -3.83 4.46
CA VAL A 34 -10.35 -2.86 3.83
C VAL A 34 -11.50 -3.64 3.16
N PRO A 35 -12.70 -3.67 3.75
CA PRO A 35 -13.85 -4.38 3.18
C PRO A 35 -14.22 -3.88 1.78
N GLY A 36 -14.69 -4.78 0.92
CA GLY A 36 -15.13 -4.45 -0.46
C GLY A 36 -14.03 -4.37 -1.51
N TYR A 37 -12.75 -4.53 -1.13
CA TYR A 37 -11.62 -4.50 -2.06
C TYR A 37 -10.86 -5.83 -2.03
N GLU A 38 -11.05 -6.68 -3.03
CA GLU A 38 -10.33 -7.95 -3.08
C GLU A 38 -8.80 -7.75 -3.22
N PRO A 39 -7.98 -8.59 -2.55
CA PRO A 39 -6.54 -8.61 -2.73
C PRO A 39 -6.14 -8.98 -4.16
N ALA A 40 -4.85 -8.92 -4.48
CA ALA A 40 -4.32 -9.40 -5.75
C ALA A 40 -4.73 -10.86 -5.98
N ARG A 41 -5.11 -11.15 -7.23
CA ARG A 41 -5.37 -12.51 -7.68
C ARG A 41 -4.07 -13.30 -7.68
N ASP A 42 -4.15 -14.57 -7.33
CA ASP A 42 -2.98 -15.43 -7.40
C ASP A 42 -2.59 -15.69 -8.85
N VAL A 43 -1.29 -15.65 -9.11
CA VAL A 43 -0.68 -16.00 -10.38
C VAL A 43 0.11 -17.28 -10.16
N ALA A 44 -0.29 -18.36 -10.82
CA ALA A 44 0.38 -19.65 -10.68
C ALA A 44 1.86 -19.53 -11.08
N GLY A 45 2.76 -19.94 -10.20
CA GLY A 45 4.20 -19.85 -10.42
C GLY A 45 4.79 -18.44 -10.27
N ALA A 46 4.10 -17.51 -9.61
CA ALA A 46 4.67 -16.21 -9.27
C ALA A 46 6.02 -16.36 -8.53
N ALA A 47 7.06 -15.71 -9.03
CA ALA A 47 8.40 -15.75 -8.44
C ALA A 47 8.55 -14.85 -7.21
N GLU A 48 7.72 -13.82 -7.10
CA GLU A 48 7.75 -12.83 -6.04
C GLU A 48 6.38 -12.74 -5.37
N LEU A 49 6.38 -12.78 -4.04
CA LEU A 49 5.21 -12.68 -3.18
C LEU A 49 5.53 -11.71 -2.04
N PRO A 50 4.53 -11.11 -1.37
CA PRO A 50 4.80 -10.38 -0.15
C PRO A 50 5.48 -11.29 0.89
N ASP A 51 6.59 -10.81 1.48
CA ASP A 51 7.34 -11.51 2.52
C ASP A 51 6.96 -10.91 3.90
N PRO A 52 6.38 -11.70 4.81
CA PRO A 52 6.07 -11.27 6.17
C PRO A 52 7.23 -10.67 6.96
N LYS A 53 8.47 -10.96 6.59
CA LYS A 53 9.69 -10.48 7.25
C LYS A 53 10.13 -9.09 6.81
N ILE A 54 9.60 -8.57 5.69
CA ILE A 54 9.93 -7.24 5.20
C ILE A 54 9.10 -6.20 5.95
N ASP A 55 9.77 -5.16 6.43
CA ASP A 55 9.15 -3.95 6.97
C ASP A 55 8.77 -3.00 5.81
N TYR A 56 7.54 -3.11 5.31
CA TYR A 56 7.08 -2.34 4.16
C TYR A 56 6.81 -0.89 4.54
N LYS A 57 7.75 0.00 4.20
CA LYS A 57 7.62 1.46 4.27
C LYS A 57 7.35 2.03 2.89
N ILE A 58 6.08 2.31 2.59
CA ILE A 58 5.63 2.68 1.23
C ILE A 58 4.98 4.05 1.23
N LEU A 59 5.50 4.91 0.36
CA LEU A 59 5.00 6.24 0.09
C LEU A 59 4.32 6.27 -1.28
N PHE A 60 3.00 6.36 -1.30
CA PHE A 60 2.22 6.58 -2.52
C PHE A 60 2.19 8.07 -2.87
N SER A 61 2.74 8.42 -4.02
CA SER A 61 2.69 9.76 -4.61
C SER A 61 1.43 9.86 -5.48
N VAL A 62 0.46 10.68 -5.09
CA VAL A 62 -0.83 10.79 -5.79
C VAL A 62 -1.00 12.21 -6.34
N SER A 63 -0.85 12.33 -7.66
CA SER A 63 -0.94 13.61 -8.39
C SER A 63 -2.14 13.75 -9.30
N ASN A 64 -2.73 12.62 -9.71
CA ASN A 64 -3.77 12.56 -10.73
C ASN A 64 -5.05 11.97 -10.13
N GLY A 65 -6.19 12.39 -10.66
CA GLY A 65 -7.52 11.97 -10.25
C GLY A 65 -8.11 10.91 -11.16
N ALA A 66 -9.39 10.64 -10.95
CA ALA A 66 -10.19 9.81 -11.85
C ALA A 66 -10.46 10.54 -13.17
N LYS A 67 -10.90 9.80 -14.20
CA LYS A 67 -11.26 10.39 -15.50
C LYS A 67 -12.50 11.26 -15.34
N ASP A 68 -13.52 10.72 -14.68
CA ASP A 68 -14.66 11.48 -14.20
C ASP A 68 -14.51 11.72 -12.70
N ARG A 69 -13.79 12.79 -12.36
CA ARG A 69 -13.49 13.20 -10.97
C ARG A 69 -14.73 13.46 -10.12
N ASP A 70 -15.86 13.65 -10.78
CA ASP A 70 -17.11 14.03 -10.16
C ASP A 70 -17.99 12.82 -9.82
N ALA A 71 -17.75 11.67 -10.46
CA ALA A 71 -18.52 10.44 -10.26
C ALA A 71 -17.67 9.28 -9.75
N GLU A 72 -16.36 9.32 -9.96
CA GLU A 72 -15.45 8.21 -9.71
C GLU A 72 -14.51 8.49 -8.53
N VAL A 73 -14.30 7.45 -7.73
CA VAL A 73 -13.21 7.44 -6.75
C VAL A 73 -11.87 7.50 -7.47
N ASN A 74 -10.91 8.24 -6.92
CA ASN A 74 -9.55 8.27 -7.43
C ASN A 74 -9.00 6.84 -7.55
N PRO A 75 -8.53 6.42 -8.74
CA PRO A 75 -8.17 5.03 -9.03
C PRO A 75 -6.98 4.51 -8.20
N MET A 76 -6.17 5.40 -7.63
CA MET A 76 -5.09 4.99 -6.72
C MET A 76 -5.63 4.48 -5.39
N LEU A 77 -6.75 5.00 -4.87
CA LEU A 77 -7.27 4.58 -3.57
C LEU A 77 -7.73 3.10 -3.57
N PRO A 78 -8.53 2.60 -4.54
CA PRO A 78 -8.83 1.17 -4.66
C PRO A 78 -7.57 0.31 -4.85
N THR A 79 -6.56 0.84 -5.53
CA THR A 79 -5.28 0.15 -5.74
C THR A 79 -4.53 -0.04 -4.42
N ILE A 80 -4.49 1.00 -3.58
CA ILE A 80 -3.89 0.95 -2.24
C ILE A 80 -4.68 -0.03 -1.35
N ALA A 81 -6.02 0.00 -1.38
CA ALA A 81 -6.86 -0.92 -0.62
C ALA A 81 -6.60 -2.38 -0.99
N ARG A 82 -6.55 -2.68 -2.30
CA ARG A 82 -6.17 -4.01 -2.80
C ARG A 82 -4.78 -4.41 -2.34
N TYR A 83 -3.81 -3.50 -2.42
CA TYR A 83 -2.44 -3.81 -2.04
C TYR A 83 -2.33 -4.08 -0.54
N LEU A 84 -2.95 -3.27 0.32
CA LEU A 84 -2.99 -3.51 1.76
C LEU A 84 -3.64 -4.85 2.10
N ASN A 85 -4.76 -5.18 1.47
CA ASN A 85 -5.39 -6.50 1.61
C ASN A 85 -4.51 -7.64 1.08
N THR A 86 -3.67 -7.38 0.06
CA THR A 86 -2.69 -8.36 -0.43
C THR A 86 -1.60 -8.62 0.61
N LEU A 87 -1.07 -7.57 1.25
CA LEU A 87 -0.15 -7.73 2.38
C LEU A 87 -0.80 -8.55 3.51
N GLY A 88 -2.07 -8.28 3.81
CA GLY A 88 -2.85 -9.06 4.78
C GLY A 88 -3.02 -10.53 4.39
N LYS A 89 -3.40 -10.81 3.13
CA LYS A 89 -3.54 -12.17 2.58
C LYS A 89 -2.27 -13.00 2.73
N TYR A 90 -1.11 -12.37 2.55
CA TYR A 90 0.20 -13.02 2.66
C TYR A 90 0.79 -12.95 4.08
N ASN A 91 -0.02 -12.64 5.09
CA ASN A 91 0.35 -12.62 6.51
C ASN A 91 1.46 -11.62 6.89
N VAL A 92 1.62 -10.53 6.13
CA VAL A 92 2.48 -9.42 6.57
C VAL A 92 1.84 -8.78 7.80
N PRO A 93 2.53 -8.73 8.95
CA PRO A 93 1.94 -8.30 10.20
C PRO A 93 1.69 -6.79 10.22
N LYS A 94 0.77 -6.30 11.07
CA LYS A 94 0.32 -4.89 11.06
C LYS A 94 1.48 -3.92 11.23
N GLU A 95 2.41 -4.25 12.11
CA GLU A 95 3.61 -3.51 12.44
C GLU A 95 4.64 -3.43 11.29
N HIS A 96 4.48 -4.21 10.22
CA HIS A 96 5.33 -4.18 9.02
C HIS A 96 4.61 -3.54 7.82
N ARG A 97 3.41 -2.98 7.99
CA ARG A 97 2.60 -2.40 6.90
C ARG A 97 2.47 -0.89 7.09
N HIS A 98 3.53 -0.15 6.78
CA HIS A 98 3.57 1.30 6.87
C HIS A 98 3.28 1.94 5.51
N LEU A 99 2.08 2.51 5.37
CA LEU A 99 1.64 3.13 4.11
C LEU A 99 1.33 4.60 4.35
N VAL A 100 1.95 5.48 3.58
CA VAL A 100 1.67 6.92 3.53
C VAL A 100 1.19 7.26 2.12
N VAL A 101 0.10 8.00 2.04
CA VAL A 101 -0.42 8.58 0.80
C VAL A 101 -0.17 10.08 0.83
N MET A 102 0.58 10.58 -0.14
CA MET A 102 0.83 12.01 -0.33
C MET A 102 0.00 12.51 -1.51
N PHE A 103 -1.02 13.32 -1.24
CA PHE A 103 -1.72 14.08 -2.27
C PHE A 103 -0.94 15.34 -2.62
N HIS A 104 -0.67 15.55 -3.91
CA HIS A 104 0.12 16.69 -4.38
C HIS A 104 -0.31 17.15 -5.79
N GLN A 105 0.48 18.09 -6.34
CA GLN A 105 0.16 18.92 -7.51
C GLN A 105 -0.94 19.96 -7.25
N ARG A 106 -0.95 21.01 -8.08
CA ARG A 106 -1.88 22.14 -8.00
C ARG A 106 -3.03 22.05 -9.00
N ASN A 107 -3.32 20.86 -9.51
CA ASN A 107 -4.42 20.62 -10.44
C ASN A 107 -5.73 20.39 -9.67
N PRO A 108 -6.89 20.41 -10.34
CA PRO A 108 -8.17 20.15 -9.69
C PRO A 108 -8.21 18.83 -8.93
N ASP A 109 -7.53 17.76 -9.38
CA ASP A 109 -7.52 16.44 -8.72
C ASP A 109 -7.16 16.49 -7.24
N PHE A 110 -6.36 17.48 -6.84
CA PHE A 110 -6.01 17.72 -5.44
C PHE A 110 -7.23 18.02 -4.55
N ASP A 111 -8.36 18.46 -5.09
CA ASP A 111 -9.59 18.73 -4.33
C ASP A 111 -10.21 17.47 -3.69
N ILE A 112 -9.67 16.28 -3.99
CA ILE A 112 -9.91 15.04 -3.24
C ILE A 112 -9.74 15.21 -1.72
N VAL A 113 -8.86 16.11 -1.29
CA VAL A 113 -8.54 16.34 0.12
C VAL A 113 -9.65 17.07 0.89
N MET A 114 -10.63 17.63 0.19
CA MET A 114 -11.68 18.46 0.80
C MET A 114 -12.66 17.62 1.62
N THR A 115 -13.23 18.21 2.68
CA THR A 115 -14.41 17.67 3.35
C THR A 115 -15.59 17.57 2.38
N ASN A 116 -16.63 16.82 2.76
CA ASN A 116 -17.80 16.69 1.92
C ASN A 116 -18.51 18.03 1.71
N GLU A 117 -18.61 18.84 2.77
CA GLU A 117 -19.27 20.14 2.77
C GLU A 117 -18.57 21.10 1.80
N ALA A 118 -17.24 21.19 1.88
CA ALA A 118 -16.45 22.08 1.03
C ALA A 118 -16.46 21.60 -0.43
N TYR A 119 -16.37 20.30 -0.67
CA TYR A 119 -16.45 19.74 -2.02
C TYR A 119 -17.83 19.99 -2.64
N LYS A 120 -18.90 19.80 -1.86
CA LYS A 120 -20.28 20.07 -2.30
C LYS A 120 -20.53 21.53 -2.57
N ALA A 121 -19.99 22.43 -1.77
CA ALA A 121 -20.06 23.87 -2.05
C ALA A 121 -19.34 24.24 -3.36
N ARG A 122 -18.25 23.55 -3.70
CA ARG A 122 -17.46 23.80 -4.91
C ARG A 122 -18.02 23.16 -6.17
N TYR A 123 -18.59 21.95 -6.07
CA TYR A 123 -18.94 21.11 -7.21
C TYR A 123 -20.41 20.66 -7.25
N GLY A 124 -21.22 21.03 -6.24
CA GLY A 124 -22.64 20.68 -6.17
C GLY A 124 -22.93 19.21 -5.85
N LYS A 125 -21.92 18.42 -5.48
CA LYS A 125 -22.04 16.98 -5.18
C LYS A 125 -21.11 16.55 -4.06
N ASP A 126 -21.36 15.39 -3.50
CA ASP A 126 -20.53 14.85 -2.42
C ASP A 126 -19.15 14.41 -2.95
N ASN A 127 -18.12 14.48 -2.09
CA ASN A 127 -16.78 14.00 -2.44
C ASN A 127 -16.78 12.47 -2.48
N PRO A 128 -16.57 11.82 -3.65
CA PRO A 128 -16.71 10.37 -3.77
C PRO A 128 -15.63 9.59 -2.99
N ASN A 129 -14.56 10.26 -2.56
CA ASN A 129 -13.39 9.61 -1.97
C ASN A 129 -13.46 9.46 -0.44
N ILE A 130 -14.37 10.18 0.24
CA ILE A 130 -14.40 10.28 1.71
C ILE A 130 -14.49 8.89 2.36
N ALA A 131 -15.41 8.05 1.91
CA ALA A 131 -15.64 6.75 2.49
C ALA A 131 -14.40 5.84 2.42
N LEU A 132 -13.69 5.85 1.28
CA LEU A 132 -12.51 5.00 1.10
C LEU A 132 -11.28 5.56 1.82
N ILE A 133 -11.10 6.88 1.85
CA ILE A 133 -10.04 7.50 2.66
C ILE A 133 -10.22 7.11 4.13
N HIS A 134 -11.45 7.21 4.64
CA HIS A 134 -11.75 6.83 6.01
C HIS A 134 -11.49 5.34 6.28
N ALA A 135 -11.95 4.45 5.41
CA ALA A 135 -11.72 3.01 5.55
C ALA A 135 -10.23 2.65 5.54
N LEU A 136 -9.44 3.27 4.66
CA LEU A 136 -7.99 3.11 4.61
C LEU A 136 -7.31 3.66 5.87
N LYS A 137 -7.78 4.79 6.40
CA LYS A 137 -7.29 5.36 7.65
C LYS A 137 -7.51 4.41 8.83
N GLN A 138 -8.70 3.82 8.94
CA GLN A 138 -9.00 2.80 9.95
C GLN A 138 -8.13 1.54 9.79
N ALA A 139 -7.74 1.20 8.57
CA ALA A 139 -6.82 0.10 8.29
C ALA A 139 -5.33 0.45 8.55
N GLY A 140 -5.02 1.68 8.97
CA GLY A 140 -3.67 2.12 9.36
C GLY A 140 -2.90 2.92 8.30
N VAL A 141 -3.55 3.32 7.19
CA VAL A 141 -2.92 4.18 6.18
C VAL A 141 -2.88 5.63 6.66
N GLU A 142 -1.72 6.27 6.52
CA GLU A 142 -1.57 7.70 6.77
C GLU A 142 -1.84 8.51 5.49
N PHE A 143 -2.65 9.56 5.59
CA PHE A 143 -2.89 10.48 4.48
C PHE A 143 -2.27 11.84 4.77
N ARG A 144 -1.63 12.42 3.75
CA ARG A 144 -0.96 13.72 3.82
C ARG A 144 -1.29 14.55 2.60
N ALA A 145 -1.41 15.86 2.79
CA ALA A 145 -1.73 16.82 1.76
C ALA A 145 -0.64 17.89 1.64
N CYS A 146 -0.30 18.24 0.41
CA CYS A 146 0.61 19.33 0.09
C CYS A 146 0.01 20.71 0.45
N GLY A 147 0.53 21.38 1.48
CA GLY A 147 0.10 22.73 1.87
C GLY A 147 0.29 23.78 0.78
N GLN A 148 1.36 23.67 -0.02
CA GLN A 148 1.54 24.48 -1.21
C GLN A 148 0.44 24.27 -2.26
N ALA A 149 -0.18 23.08 -2.31
CA ALA A 149 -1.30 22.83 -3.21
C ALA A 149 -2.61 23.37 -2.67
N LEU A 150 -2.84 23.33 -1.35
CA LEU A 150 -4.00 23.99 -0.72
C LEU A 150 -4.05 25.47 -1.09
N GLY A 151 -2.94 26.19 -0.94
CA GLY A 151 -2.85 27.60 -1.33
C GLY A 151 -3.10 27.81 -2.83
N GLY A 152 -2.53 26.95 -3.68
CA GLY A 152 -2.75 27.01 -5.14
C GLY A 152 -4.19 26.70 -5.58
N ARG A 153 -4.89 25.85 -4.83
CA ARG A 153 -6.27 25.42 -5.06
C ARG A 153 -7.31 26.23 -4.28
N LYS A 154 -6.85 27.22 -3.49
CA LYS A 154 -7.69 28.05 -2.61
C LYS A 154 -8.56 27.18 -1.71
N ILE A 155 -7.95 26.23 -1.02
CA ILE A 155 -8.61 25.35 -0.02
C ILE A 155 -8.10 25.79 1.35
N ASP A 156 -9.01 26.19 2.23
CA ASP A 156 -8.65 26.53 3.60
C ASP A 156 -8.34 25.27 4.41
N ALA A 157 -7.46 25.37 5.41
CA ALA A 157 -7.08 24.23 6.24
C ALA A 157 -8.28 23.57 6.94
N LYS A 158 -9.30 24.35 7.32
CA LYS A 158 -10.55 23.86 7.92
C LYS A 158 -11.43 23.05 6.96
N ASP A 159 -11.22 23.21 5.65
CA ASP A 159 -11.99 22.54 4.61
C ASP A 159 -11.31 21.24 4.16
N VAL A 160 -10.17 20.88 4.78
CA VAL A 160 -9.48 19.61 4.54
C VAL A 160 -10.10 18.52 5.41
N ASN A 161 -10.30 17.33 4.83
CA ASN A 161 -10.77 16.14 5.53
C ASN A 161 -9.87 15.87 6.77
N PRO A 162 -10.45 15.72 7.98
CA PRO A 162 -9.69 15.55 9.22
C PRO A 162 -8.84 14.28 9.29
N ASP A 163 -9.10 13.28 8.43
CA ASP A 163 -8.25 12.08 8.33
C ASP A 163 -6.90 12.36 7.64
N ILE A 164 -6.75 13.54 7.02
CA ILE A 164 -5.60 13.95 6.20
C ILE A 164 -4.79 15.02 6.94
N GLN A 165 -3.51 14.73 7.17
CA GLN A 165 -2.55 15.69 7.70
C GLN A 165 -2.14 16.70 6.62
N ILE A 166 -2.00 17.98 6.99
CA ILE A 166 -1.45 19.00 6.10
C ILE A 166 0.06 19.14 6.36
N ASP A 167 0.86 18.96 5.31
CA ASP A 167 2.31 19.15 5.34
C ASP A 167 2.70 20.47 4.65
N LEU A 168 3.86 21.05 4.98
CA LEU A 168 4.35 22.28 4.34
C LEU A 168 4.37 22.17 2.82
N TRP A 169 5.00 21.10 2.31
CA TRP A 169 5.16 20.83 0.88
C TRP A 169 5.38 19.34 0.65
N ALA A 170 4.66 18.77 -0.32
CA ALA A 170 4.84 17.38 -0.70
C ALA A 170 6.30 17.02 -1.03
N MET A 171 7.07 17.89 -1.70
CA MET A 171 8.47 17.59 -2.01
C MET A 171 9.30 17.36 -0.73
N THR A 172 9.14 18.21 0.28
CA THR A 172 9.83 18.07 1.56
C THR A 172 9.46 16.75 2.24
N SER A 173 8.17 16.44 2.34
CA SER A 173 7.71 15.21 2.99
C SER A 173 8.13 13.95 2.25
N MET A 174 8.00 13.93 0.92
CA MET A 174 8.39 12.78 0.11
C MET A 174 9.90 12.54 0.17
N LEU A 175 10.73 13.57 0.08
CA LEU A 175 12.19 13.42 0.20
C LEU A 175 12.59 12.98 1.61
N ASN A 176 12.00 13.56 2.65
CA ASN A 176 12.27 13.16 4.03
C ASN A 176 11.89 11.71 4.32
N LEU A 177 10.75 11.24 3.81
CA LEU A 177 10.33 9.84 3.96
C LEU A 177 11.26 8.91 3.18
N GLN A 178 11.60 9.23 1.93
CA GLN A 178 12.54 8.42 1.14
C GLN A 178 13.92 8.31 1.81
N MET A 179 14.47 9.41 2.34
CA MET A 179 15.73 9.39 3.11
C MET A 179 15.62 8.59 4.41
N LYS A 180 14.42 8.37 4.94
CA LYS A 180 14.13 7.49 6.09
C LYS A 180 13.83 6.05 5.67
N GLY A 181 14.15 5.67 4.43
CA GLY A 181 14.00 4.31 3.93
C GLY A 181 12.62 3.96 3.39
N TRP A 182 11.77 4.95 3.08
CA TRP A 182 10.48 4.69 2.45
C TRP A 182 10.62 4.56 0.92
N ALA A 183 10.06 3.49 0.35
CA ALA A 183 9.98 3.32 -1.09
C ALA A 183 8.83 4.16 -1.66
N ARG A 184 9.12 5.01 -2.65
CA ARG A 184 8.09 5.79 -3.35
C ARG A 184 7.47 4.97 -4.49
N VAL A 185 6.14 4.99 -4.58
CA VAL A 185 5.34 4.44 -5.68
C VAL A 185 4.43 5.53 -6.24
N GLY A 186 4.38 5.67 -7.57
CA GLY A 186 3.60 6.72 -8.24
C GLY A 186 4.41 7.97 -8.59
#